data_AF-A0A7S2KLL0-F1
#
_entry.id   AF-A0A7S2KLL0-F1
#
_cell.length_a   1.000
_cell.length_b   1.000
_cell.length_c   1.000
_cell.angle_alpha   90.00
_cell.angle_beta   90.00
_cell.angle_gamma   90.00
#
_symmetry.space_group_name_H-M   'P 1'
#
loop_
_entity.id
_entity.type
_entity.pdbx_description
1 polymer ?
#
loop_
_entity_poly.entity_id
_entity_poly.type
_entity_poly.pdbx_seq_one_letter_code
_entity_poly.pdbx_strand_id
1 'polypeptide(L)'
;MNELNSVTSASRTSNGSNNDAYSTSIASATTSSTRPRALVASLKSPRRVWYCALFISSLIAMGSTFEAVKMQRRYTAPTIPPTPTQQWSVASITITFLLTFLTLSLQMASPAKATKYLHGTKLELGLILLLSGFTCSSVGTATNPASGMAVNASGGVSFGNLFYSTWASFISAMGALLSFLRTERGFDVSSELSSRGNRFRSWAILIVVELIVMGSSASCYDAKCDELYNDIRPVKYCRRAAFGVSAGCIGCVA
;
A
#
# COMPACT_ATOMS: atom_id res chain seq x y z
N MET A 1 20.75 49.08 -28.11
CA MET A 1 20.56 50.30 -27.31
C MET A 1 20.69 49.92 -25.84
N ASN A 2 21.72 50.50 -25.23
CA ASN A 2 22.11 50.58 -23.80
C ASN A 2 22.48 49.25 -23.12
N GLU A 3 23.77 48.97 -22.86
CA GLU A 3 24.65 49.56 -21.81
C GLU A 3 24.17 49.23 -20.39
N LEU A 4 24.98 48.89 -19.39
CA LEU A 4 26.37 48.45 -19.20
C LEU A 4 26.49 48.22 -17.66
N ASN A 5 27.59 47.58 -17.24
CA ASN A 5 28.23 47.60 -15.90
C ASN A 5 27.96 46.43 -14.93
N SER A 6 28.98 45.62 -14.59
CA SER A 6 30.19 45.86 -13.74
C SER A 6 29.84 45.60 -12.25
N VAL A 7 30.61 44.97 -11.37
CA VAL A 7 32.06 44.74 -11.24
C VAL A 7 32.31 43.78 -10.05
N THR A 8 33.31 42.89 -10.19
CA THR A 8 34.42 42.51 -9.26
C THR A 8 34.17 42.56 -7.73
N SER A 9 34.49 41.54 -6.92
CA SER A 9 35.84 41.21 -6.39
C SER A 9 35.70 40.10 -5.31
N ALA A 10 36.38 38.95 -5.40
CA ALA A 10 37.71 38.62 -4.86
C ALA A 10 37.83 38.63 -3.31
N SER A 11 38.04 37.46 -2.69
CA SER A 11 39.03 37.33 -1.61
C SER A 11 39.43 35.88 -1.36
N ARG A 12 40.75 35.71 -1.36
CA ARG A 12 41.61 34.56 -1.20
C ARG A 12 41.88 34.35 0.29
N THR A 13 41.85 33.12 0.80
CA THR A 13 42.65 32.72 1.96
C THR A 13 43.14 31.28 1.79
N SER A 14 44.40 31.19 1.37
CA SER A 14 45.30 30.07 1.66
C SER A 14 45.82 30.20 3.09
N ASN A 15 45.92 29.10 3.82
CA ASN A 15 46.82 28.82 4.96
C ASN A 15 46.33 27.51 5.59
N GLY A 16 47.11 26.52 6.01
CA GLY A 16 48.54 26.21 6.03
C GLY A 16 48.60 24.68 6.25
N SER A 17 49.50 23.96 5.58
CA SER A 17 50.85 23.65 6.08
C SER A 17 50.85 22.89 7.42
N ASN A 18 51.30 21.64 7.31
CA ASN A 18 52.08 20.84 8.27
C ASN A 18 51.49 20.58 9.66
N ASN A 19 51.40 19.31 10.02
CA ASN A 19 52.14 18.76 11.17
C ASN A 19 52.09 17.22 11.11
N ASP A 20 53.25 16.67 10.79
CA ASP A 20 53.95 15.67 11.59
C ASP A 20 53.24 14.38 12.01
N ALA A 21 53.74 13.33 11.36
CA ALA A 21 54.03 12.04 11.94
C ALA A 21 54.18 12.05 13.47
N TYR A 22 53.21 11.41 14.14
CA TYR A 22 53.44 10.77 15.44
C TYR A 22 53.13 9.28 15.31
N SER A 23 54.15 8.53 14.91
CA SER A 23 54.29 7.13 15.27
C SER A 23 54.40 7.04 16.78
N THR A 24 53.30 6.68 17.44
CA THR A 24 53.32 6.30 18.85
C THR A 24 52.78 4.88 18.96
N SER A 25 53.71 3.93 18.92
CA SER A 25 53.53 2.57 19.40
C SER A 25 53.30 2.61 20.91
N ILE A 26 52.07 2.46 21.38
CA ILE A 26 51.79 2.20 22.79
C ILE A 26 50.72 1.12 22.92
N ALA A 27 51.20 -0.03 23.39
CA ALA A 27 50.55 -1.02 24.23
C ALA A 27 49.17 -1.56 23.80
N SER A 28 49.23 -2.79 23.30
CA SER A 28 48.22 -3.83 23.49
C SER A 28 47.80 -3.93 24.97
N ALA A 29 46.76 -3.19 25.35
CA ALA A 29 45.97 -3.50 26.53
C ALA A 29 44.78 -4.35 26.08
N THR A 30 44.94 -5.67 26.23
CA THR A 30 43.88 -6.67 26.10
C THR A 30 42.88 -6.47 27.25
N THR A 31 42.12 -5.38 27.25
CA THR A 31 40.93 -5.27 28.07
C THR A 31 39.88 -6.14 27.41
N SER A 32 39.71 -7.34 27.95
CA SER A 32 38.54 -8.19 27.79
C SER A 32 37.31 -7.43 28.30
N SER A 33 36.87 -6.43 27.54
CA SER A 33 35.55 -5.85 27.66
C SER A 33 34.59 -6.94 27.21
N THR A 34 34.17 -7.74 28.18
CA THR A 34 32.89 -8.43 28.19
C THR A 34 31.81 -7.38 27.90
N ARG A 35 31.64 -7.07 26.60
CA ARG A 35 30.50 -6.32 26.10
C ARG A 35 29.29 -7.03 26.70
N PRO A 36 28.49 -6.37 27.55
CA PRO A 36 27.29 -6.97 28.07
C PRO A 36 26.53 -7.43 26.84
N ARG A 37 26.27 -8.75 26.79
CA ARG A 37 25.41 -9.43 25.82
C ARG A 37 24.32 -8.44 25.47
N ALA A 38 24.41 -7.86 24.27
CA ALA A 38 23.42 -6.96 23.75
C ALA A 38 22.10 -7.70 23.94
N LEU A 39 21.38 -7.19 24.93
CA LEU A 39 20.19 -7.78 25.50
C LEU A 39 19.31 -8.05 24.30
N VAL A 40 19.02 -9.33 24.11
CA VAL A 40 18.29 -9.94 23.00
C VAL A 40 17.10 -9.04 22.65
N ALA A 41 17.35 -8.04 21.81
CA ALA A 41 16.31 -7.36 21.06
C ALA A 41 15.89 -8.46 20.11
N SER A 42 14.91 -9.24 20.57
CA SER A 42 14.12 -10.14 19.76
C SER A 42 13.59 -9.25 18.65
N LEU A 43 14.36 -9.16 17.56
CA LEU A 43 14.02 -8.51 16.31
C LEU A 43 12.89 -9.37 15.75
N LYS A 44 11.70 -9.25 16.34
CA LYS A 44 10.46 -9.74 15.76
C LYS A 44 10.44 -9.13 14.37
N SER A 45 10.50 -9.98 13.35
CA SER A 45 10.56 -9.46 11.98
C SER A 45 9.36 -8.52 11.79
N PRO A 46 9.57 -7.31 11.25
CA PRO A 46 8.50 -6.32 11.08
C PRO A 46 7.35 -6.88 10.23
N ARG A 47 7.65 -7.89 9.39
CA ARG A 47 6.68 -8.63 8.57
C ARG A 47 5.53 -9.23 9.37
N ARG A 48 5.79 -9.77 10.57
CA ARG A 48 4.74 -10.43 11.39
C ARG A 48 3.65 -9.43 11.80
N VAL A 49 4.03 -8.17 12.06
CA VAL A 49 3.07 -7.12 12.42
C VAL A 49 2.12 -6.84 11.26
N TRP A 50 2.65 -6.76 10.03
CA TRP A 50 1.83 -6.54 8.83
C TRP A 50 0.90 -7.71 8.53
N TYR A 51 1.35 -8.96 8.67
CA TYR A 51 0.47 -10.12 8.53
C TYR A 51 -0.63 -10.16 9.60
N CYS A 52 -0.33 -9.81 10.85
CA CYS A 52 -1.34 -9.69 11.90
C CYS A 52 -2.36 -8.58 11.60
N ALA A 53 -1.90 -7.40 11.17
CA ALA A 53 -2.79 -6.30 10.77
C ALA A 53 -3.67 -6.68 9.58
N LEU A 54 -3.10 -7.36 8.58
CA LEU A 54 -3.81 -7.88 7.42
C LEU A 54 -4.87 -8.91 7.83
N PHE A 55 -4.54 -9.83 8.74
CA PHE A 55 -5.50 -10.81 9.27
C PHE A 55 -6.66 -10.14 10.00
N ILE A 56 -6.39 -9.23 10.94
CA ILE A 56 -7.43 -8.54 11.71
C ILE A 56 -8.35 -7.75 10.78
N SER A 57 -7.77 -6.96 9.87
CA SER A 57 -8.55 -6.17 8.92
C SER A 57 -9.36 -7.05 7.96
N SER A 58 -8.79 -8.15 7.46
CA SER A 58 -9.52 -9.08 6.57
C SER A 58 -10.63 -9.85 7.29
N LEU A 59 -10.47 -10.16 8.58
CA LEU A 59 -11.52 -10.75 9.41
C LEU A 59 -12.70 -9.78 9.58
N ILE A 60 -12.42 -8.50 9.87
CA ILE A 60 -13.45 -7.45 9.96
C ILE A 60 -14.14 -7.25 8.61
N ALA A 61 -13.36 -7.22 7.52
CA ALA A 61 -13.89 -7.08 6.17
C ALA A 61 -14.81 -8.25 5.81
N MET A 62 -14.39 -9.50 6.08
CA MET A 62 -15.19 -10.69 5.83
C MET A 62 -16.50 -10.66 6.62
N GLY A 63 -16.45 -10.37 7.94
CA GLY A 63 -17.65 -10.25 8.76
C GLY A 63 -18.61 -9.16 8.26
N SER A 64 -18.07 -7.97 7.95
CA SER A 64 -18.84 -6.83 7.44
C SER A 64 -19.45 -7.12 6.05
N THR A 65 -18.74 -7.89 5.22
CA THR A 65 -19.22 -8.31 3.89
C THR A 65 -20.44 -9.21 4.02
N PHE A 66 -20.39 -10.22 4.91
CA PHE A 66 -21.55 -11.09 5.13
C PHE A 66 -22.75 -10.34 5.71
N GLU A 67 -22.51 -9.37 6.60
CA GLU A 67 -23.57 -8.50 7.11
C GLU A 67 -24.18 -7.65 5.98
N ALA A 68 -23.36 -7.01 5.15
CA ALA A 68 -23.82 -6.21 4.02
C ALA A 68 -24.65 -7.04 3.04
N VAL A 69 -24.18 -8.23 2.65
CA VAL A 69 -24.92 -9.17 1.78
C VAL A 69 -26.23 -9.60 2.43
N LYS A 70 -26.23 -9.91 3.73
CA LYS A 70 -27.45 -10.28 4.46
C LYS A 70 -28.47 -9.14 4.48
N MET A 71 -28.02 -7.90 4.69
CA MET A 71 -28.89 -6.73 4.67
C MET A 71 -29.45 -6.48 3.27
N GLN A 72 -28.62 -6.53 2.22
CA GLN A 72 -29.10 -6.40 0.84
C GLN A 72 -30.19 -7.44 0.52
N ARG A 73 -29.99 -8.71 0.90
CA ARG A 73 -31.00 -9.76 0.69
C ARG A 73 -32.33 -9.53 1.41
N ARG A 74 -32.36 -8.72 2.48
CA ARG A 74 -33.61 -8.36 3.17
C ARG A 74 -34.41 -7.29 2.44
N TYR A 75 -33.73 -6.41 1.71
CA TYR A 75 -34.37 -5.31 0.98
C TYR A 75 -34.64 -5.64 -0.49
N THR A 76 -33.87 -6.56 -1.08
CA THR A 76 -34.07 -7.02 -2.44
C THR A 76 -35.11 -8.14 -2.47
N ALA A 77 -36.04 -8.09 -3.43
CA ALA A 77 -37.02 -9.16 -3.64
C ALA A 77 -36.29 -10.53 -3.82
N PRO A 78 -36.78 -11.63 -3.22
CA PRO A 78 -36.11 -12.94 -3.26
C PRO A 78 -35.82 -13.50 -4.66
N THR A 79 -36.45 -12.94 -5.69
CA THR A 79 -36.33 -13.38 -7.09
C THR A 79 -35.11 -12.83 -7.83
N ILE A 80 -34.41 -11.84 -7.29
CA ILE A 80 -33.26 -11.21 -7.96
C ILE A 80 -31.97 -11.92 -7.52
N PRO A 81 -31.24 -12.58 -8.44
CA PRO A 81 -29.99 -13.24 -8.10
C PRO A 81 -28.90 -12.21 -7.70
N PRO A 82 -27.94 -12.59 -6.84
CA PRO A 82 -26.82 -11.72 -6.48
C PRO A 82 -25.99 -11.38 -7.72
N THR A 83 -25.55 -10.13 -7.82
CA THR A 83 -24.75 -9.67 -8.96
C THR A 83 -23.38 -10.37 -8.99
N PRO A 84 -22.79 -10.60 -10.17
CA PRO A 84 -21.47 -11.24 -10.27
C PRO A 84 -20.38 -10.41 -9.56
N THR A 85 -20.51 -9.09 -9.51
CA THR A 85 -19.61 -8.19 -8.77
C THR A 85 -19.69 -8.40 -7.26
N GLN A 86 -20.90 -8.57 -6.73
CA GLN A 86 -21.11 -8.92 -5.33
C GLN A 86 -20.50 -10.29 -5.01
N GLN A 87 -20.75 -11.31 -5.84
CA GLN A 87 -20.17 -12.64 -5.64
C GLN A 87 -18.62 -12.59 -5.65
N TRP A 88 -18.03 -11.86 -6.59
CA TRP A 88 -16.58 -11.66 -6.65
C TRP A 88 -16.02 -10.93 -5.42
N SER A 89 -16.75 -9.94 -4.90
CA SER A 89 -16.36 -9.23 -3.68
C SER A 89 -16.33 -10.18 -2.47
N VAL A 90 -17.38 -10.99 -2.29
CA VAL A 90 -17.42 -11.99 -1.22
C VAL A 90 -16.30 -13.02 -1.37
N ALA A 91 -16.08 -13.54 -2.57
CA ALA A 91 -15.05 -14.54 -2.85
C ALA A 91 -13.63 -14.00 -2.57
N SER A 92 -13.30 -12.82 -3.09
CA SER A 92 -11.97 -12.20 -2.93
C SER A 92 -11.63 -11.88 -1.47
N ILE A 93 -12.58 -11.34 -0.70
CA ILE A 93 -12.40 -11.06 0.73
C ILE A 93 -12.24 -12.36 1.53
N THR A 94 -13.05 -13.39 1.22
CA THR A 94 -12.97 -14.70 1.88
C THR A 94 -11.64 -15.39 1.59
N ILE A 95 -11.18 -15.39 0.33
CA ILE A 95 -9.87 -15.95 -0.06
C ILE A 95 -8.74 -15.22 0.67
N THR A 96 -8.80 -13.89 0.74
CA THR A 96 -7.82 -13.08 1.50
C THR A 96 -7.77 -13.48 2.97
N PHE A 97 -8.93 -13.60 3.62
CA PHE A 97 -9.00 -14.05 5.01
C PHE A 97 -8.42 -15.47 5.19
N LEU A 98 -8.79 -16.43 4.34
CA LEU A 98 -8.30 -17.80 4.45
C LEU A 98 -6.80 -17.91 4.20
N LEU A 99 -6.27 -17.22 3.19
CA LEU A 99 -4.83 -17.20 2.89
C LEU A 99 -4.03 -16.55 4.02
N THR A 100 -4.52 -15.44 4.60
CA THR A 100 -3.84 -14.77 5.72
C THR A 100 -3.89 -15.60 7.00
N PHE A 101 -5.03 -16.23 7.28
CA PHE A 101 -5.19 -17.17 8.38
C PHE A 101 -4.22 -18.36 8.23
N LEU A 102 -4.15 -18.96 7.04
CA LEU A 102 -3.22 -20.06 6.76
C LEU A 102 -1.77 -19.62 6.94
N THR A 103 -1.40 -18.45 6.41
CA THR A 103 -0.04 -17.89 6.51
C THR A 103 0.35 -17.69 7.97
N LEU A 104 -0.51 -17.07 8.78
CA LEU A 104 -0.26 -16.87 10.21
C LEU A 104 -0.24 -18.21 10.96
N SER A 105 -1.14 -19.13 10.65
CA SER A 105 -1.18 -20.45 11.30
C SER A 105 0.11 -21.23 11.05
N LEU A 106 0.63 -21.20 9.81
CA LEU A 106 1.92 -21.80 9.47
C LEU A 106 3.08 -21.13 10.21
N GLN A 107 3.06 -19.80 10.36
CA GLN A 107 4.07 -19.06 11.14
C GLN A 107 4.01 -19.39 12.64
N MET A 108 2.83 -19.67 13.20
CA MET A 108 2.63 -19.99 14.61
C MET A 108 2.94 -21.46 14.94
N ALA A 109 2.58 -22.39 14.05
CA ALA A 109 2.68 -23.83 14.30
C ALA A 109 4.13 -24.35 14.36
N SER A 110 5.05 -23.78 13.59
CA SER A 110 6.45 -24.19 13.62
C SER A 110 7.38 -23.04 13.30
N PRO A 111 7.69 -22.16 14.26
CA PRO A 111 8.58 -21.02 14.01
C PRO A 111 9.96 -21.46 13.50
N ALA A 112 10.46 -22.64 13.87
CA ALA A 112 11.76 -23.16 13.40
C ALA A 112 11.72 -23.74 11.97
N LYS A 113 10.61 -24.37 11.54
CA LYS A 113 10.49 -24.94 10.18
C LYS A 113 9.95 -23.92 9.19
N ALA A 114 8.97 -23.11 9.62
CA ALA A 114 8.35 -22.08 8.79
C ALA A 114 9.38 -21.03 8.35
N THR A 115 10.32 -20.64 9.21
CA THR A 115 11.40 -19.72 8.81
C THR A 115 12.26 -20.28 7.68
N LYS A 116 12.46 -21.59 7.59
CA LYS A 116 13.30 -22.20 6.55
C LYS A 116 12.61 -22.24 5.17
N TYR A 117 11.29 -22.43 5.14
CA TYR A 117 10.54 -22.61 3.88
C TYR A 117 9.77 -21.39 3.41
N LEU A 118 9.28 -20.55 4.33
CA LEU A 118 8.53 -19.35 3.99
C LEU A 118 9.45 -18.13 3.95
N HIS A 119 10.32 -17.93 4.94
CA HIS A 119 11.05 -16.67 5.05
C HIS A 119 12.05 -16.50 3.90
N GLY A 120 11.87 -15.43 3.12
CA GLY A 120 12.76 -15.02 2.04
C GLY A 120 12.67 -15.88 0.78
N THR A 121 11.70 -16.78 0.70
CA THR A 121 11.56 -17.62 -0.49
C THR A 121 10.70 -16.93 -1.56
N LYS A 122 10.86 -17.38 -2.81
CA LYS A 122 10.01 -16.94 -3.93
C LYS A 122 8.53 -17.25 -3.67
N LEU A 123 8.24 -18.25 -2.84
CA LEU A 123 6.88 -18.62 -2.44
C LEU A 123 6.26 -17.54 -1.54
N GLU A 124 7.00 -16.99 -0.58
CA GLU A 124 6.50 -15.86 0.23
C GLU A 124 6.19 -14.64 -0.65
N LEU A 125 7.08 -14.30 -1.60
CA LEU A 125 6.79 -13.22 -2.55
C LEU A 125 5.51 -13.50 -3.36
N GLY A 126 5.37 -14.70 -3.91
CA GLY A 126 4.19 -15.10 -4.67
C GLY A 126 2.90 -14.98 -3.85
N LEU A 127 2.94 -15.41 -2.58
CA LEU A 127 1.82 -15.32 -1.65
C LEU A 127 1.45 -13.86 -1.32
N ILE A 128 2.44 -13.00 -1.08
CA ILE A 128 2.21 -11.57 -0.83
C ILE A 128 1.62 -10.88 -2.06
N LEU A 129 2.13 -11.18 -3.26
CA LEU A 129 1.59 -10.62 -4.51
C LEU A 129 0.15 -11.09 -4.75
N LEU A 130 -0.15 -12.35 -4.49
CA LEU A 130 -1.50 -12.90 -4.57
C LEU A 130 -2.45 -12.20 -3.59
N LEU A 131 -2.04 -12.05 -2.33
CA LEU A 131 -2.81 -11.31 -1.31
C LEU A 131 -3.00 -9.84 -1.67
N SER A 132 -1.98 -9.20 -2.24
CA SER A 132 -2.05 -7.81 -2.72
C SER A 132 -3.04 -7.66 -3.87
N GLY A 133 -3.06 -8.63 -4.80
CA GLY A 133 -4.04 -8.67 -5.89
C GLY A 133 -5.47 -8.84 -5.40
N PHE A 134 -5.72 -9.79 -4.48
CA PHE A 134 -7.06 -10.00 -3.93
C PHE A 134 -7.55 -8.83 -3.06
N THR A 135 -6.68 -8.22 -2.25
CA THR A 135 -7.06 -7.03 -1.47
C THR A 135 -7.34 -5.83 -2.36
N CYS A 136 -6.57 -5.63 -3.43
CA CYS A 136 -6.85 -4.60 -4.45
C CYS A 136 -8.21 -4.82 -5.12
N SER A 137 -8.49 -6.05 -5.57
CA SER A 137 -9.79 -6.42 -6.14
C SER A 137 -10.94 -6.25 -5.14
N SER A 138 -10.71 -6.59 -3.87
CA SER A 138 -11.69 -6.42 -2.78
C SER A 138 -12.04 -4.94 -2.58
N VAL A 139 -11.04 -4.04 -2.57
CA VAL A 139 -11.28 -2.60 -2.49
C VAL A 139 -12.09 -2.13 -3.69
N GLY A 140 -11.68 -2.50 -4.92
CA GLY A 140 -12.39 -2.09 -6.13
C GLY A 140 -13.86 -2.54 -6.15
N THR A 141 -14.12 -3.81 -5.82
CA THR A 141 -15.49 -4.36 -5.84
C THR A 141 -16.36 -3.87 -4.69
N ALA A 142 -15.81 -3.73 -3.47
CA ALA A 142 -16.55 -3.26 -2.31
C ALA A 142 -16.90 -1.76 -2.41
N THR A 143 -15.99 -0.95 -2.95
CA THR A 143 -16.19 0.50 -3.09
C THR A 143 -16.95 0.90 -4.35
N ASN A 144 -17.22 -0.03 -5.27
CA ASN A 144 -17.99 0.25 -6.47
C ASN A 144 -19.46 0.57 -6.13
N PRO A 145 -19.98 1.78 -6.44
CA PRO A 145 -21.38 2.14 -6.21
C PRO A 145 -22.38 1.24 -6.91
N ALA A 146 -21.99 0.56 -7.99
CA ALA A 146 -22.83 -0.37 -8.73
C ALA A 146 -23.05 -1.70 -7.98
N SER A 147 -22.11 -2.12 -7.12
CA SER A 147 -22.29 -3.30 -6.27
C SER A 147 -23.19 -3.00 -5.06
N GLY A 148 -23.30 -1.73 -4.68
CA GLY A 148 -24.07 -1.29 -3.51
C GLY A 148 -23.55 -1.86 -2.18
N MET A 149 -22.31 -2.38 -2.17
CA MET A 149 -21.74 -3.12 -1.04
C MET A 149 -21.28 -2.19 0.07
N ALA A 150 -20.20 -1.43 -0.11
CA ALA A 150 -19.73 -0.46 0.89
C ALA A 150 -20.24 0.95 0.58
N VAL A 151 -20.41 1.29 -0.70
CA VAL A 151 -20.82 2.59 -1.21
C VAL A 151 -22.15 2.44 -1.94
N ASN A 152 -23.10 3.36 -1.69
CA ASN A 152 -24.40 3.39 -2.36
C ASN A 152 -24.32 4.09 -3.72
N ALA A 153 -25.43 4.02 -4.47
CA ALA A 153 -25.53 4.64 -5.79
C ALA A 153 -25.36 6.17 -5.80
N SER A 154 -25.54 6.86 -4.67
CA SER A 154 -25.28 8.31 -4.55
C SER A 154 -23.82 8.64 -4.20
N GLY A 155 -22.96 7.63 -4.06
CA GLY A 155 -21.55 7.79 -3.69
C GLY A 155 -21.30 7.94 -2.19
N GLY A 156 -22.33 7.78 -1.36
CA GLY A 156 -22.21 7.77 0.10
C GLY A 156 -21.77 6.40 0.63
N VAL A 157 -21.02 6.39 1.72
CA VAL A 157 -20.57 5.15 2.39
C VAL A 157 -21.72 4.59 3.24
N SER A 158 -22.33 3.47 2.81
CA SER A 158 -23.41 2.79 3.54
C SER A 158 -22.90 1.84 4.61
N PHE A 159 -21.77 1.16 4.36
CA PHE A 159 -21.16 0.20 5.29
C PHE A 159 -19.73 0.61 5.60
N GLY A 160 -19.57 1.54 6.55
CA GLY A 160 -18.28 2.11 6.92
C GLY A 160 -17.24 1.06 7.33
N ASN A 161 -17.62 0.06 8.13
CA ASN A 161 -16.70 -0.99 8.55
C ASN A 161 -16.13 -1.76 7.35
N LEU A 162 -16.97 -2.12 6.38
CA LEU A 162 -16.52 -2.79 5.14
C LEU A 162 -15.58 -1.88 4.34
N PHE A 163 -15.93 -0.60 4.19
CA PHE A 163 -15.11 0.38 3.50
C PHE A 163 -13.71 0.51 4.13
N TYR A 164 -13.64 0.84 5.42
CA TYR A 164 -12.35 1.08 6.07
C TYR A 164 -11.52 -0.17 6.24
N SER A 165 -12.14 -1.33 6.52
CA SER A 165 -11.40 -2.58 6.70
C SER A 165 -10.79 -3.11 5.40
N THR A 166 -11.49 -3.00 4.26
CA THR A 166 -10.91 -3.39 2.95
C THR A 166 -9.71 -2.53 2.57
N TRP A 167 -9.80 -1.21 2.79
CA TRP A 167 -8.64 -0.30 2.63
C TRP A 167 -7.50 -0.63 3.58
N ALA A 168 -7.80 -0.88 4.87
CA ALA A 168 -6.79 -1.26 5.84
C ALA A 168 -6.09 -2.59 5.48
N SER A 169 -6.83 -3.56 4.92
CA SER A 169 -6.25 -4.79 4.39
C SER A 169 -5.34 -4.53 3.20
N PHE A 170 -5.75 -3.70 2.24
CA PHE A 170 -4.90 -3.34 1.11
C PHE A 170 -3.59 -2.65 1.56
N ILE A 171 -3.67 -1.69 2.47
CA ILE A 171 -2.49 -1.01 3.04
C ILE A 171 -1.59 -2.01 3.78
N SER A 172 -2.17 -2.94 4.54
CA SER A 172 -1.41 -3.96 5.27
C SER A 172 -0.71 -4.94 4.33
N ALA A 173 -1.35 -5.35 3.23
CA ALA A 173 -0.74 -6.19 2.20
C ALA A 173 0.42 -5.46 1.50
N MET A 174 0.23 -4.17 1.18
CA MET A 174 1.29 -3.32 0.64
C MET A 174 2.46 -3.18 1.63
N GLY A 175 2.18 -2.97 2.92
CA GLY A 175 3.19 -2.93 3.97
C GLY A 175 3.98 -4.23 4.11
N ALA A 176 3.32 -5.39 3.96
CA ALA A 176 3.97 -6.69 3.91
C ALA A 176 4.88 -6.83 2.68
N LEU A 177 4.44 -6.38 1.51
CA LEU A 177 5.23 -6.38 0.27
C LEU A 177 6.47 -5.50 0.39
N LEU A 178 6.32 -4.26 0.86
CA LEU A 178 7.42 -3.33 1.07
C LEU A 178 8.42 -3.88 2.10
N SER A 179 7.91 -4.49 3.18
CA SER A 179 8.77 -5.14 4.18
C SER A 179 9.57 -6.30 3.59
N PHE A 180 8.96 -7.11 2.72
CA PHE A 180 9.64 -8.21 2.02
C PHE A 180 10.72 -7.69 1.06
N LEU A 181 10.40 -6.68 0.24
CA LEU A 181 11.37 -6.07 -0.68
C LEU A 181 12.57 -5.49 0.06
N ARG A 182 12.33 -4.86 1.21
CA ARG A 182 13.38 -4.32 2.07
C ARG A 182 14.28 -5.41 2.63
N THR A 183 13.72 -6.50 3.16
CA THR A 183 14.50 -7.55 3.81
C THR A 183 15.27 -8.43 2.83
N GLU A 184 14.68 -8.78 1.68
CA GLU A 184 15.26 -9.79 0.78
C GLU A 184 16.06 -9.19 -0.37
N ARG A 185 15.65 -8.04 -0.91
CA ARG A 185 16.38 -7.38 -2.00
C ARG A 185 17.30 -6.27 -1.53
N GLY A 186 17.31 -5.98 -0.22
CA GLY A 186 17.98 -4.80 0.32
C GLY A 186 17.42 -3.49 -0.25
N PHE A 187 16.23 -3.54 -0.88
CA PHE A 187 15.63 -2.37 -1.52
C PHE A 187 14.92 -1.56 -0.45
N ASP A 188 15.68 -0.67 0.21
CA ASP A 188 15.11 0.31 1.11
C ASP A 188 14.51 1.45 0.29
N VAL A 189 13.26 1.24 -0.17
CA VAL A 189 12.46 2.20 -0.94
C VAL A 189 12.50 3.58 -0.27
N SER A 190 12.42 3.63 1.07
CA SER A 190 12.42 4.88 1.81
C SER A 190 13.79 5.57 1.78
N SER A 191 14.88 4.80 1.94
CA SER A 191 16.23 5.34 1.84
C SER A 191 16.53 5.83 0.42
N GLU A 192 16.17 5.04 -0.60
CA GLU A 192 16.39 5.39 -2.01
C GLU A 192 15.52 6.57 -2.47
N LEU A 193 14.26 6.65 -2.01
CA LEU A 193 13.43 7.83 -2.25
C LEU A 193 13.98 9.07 -1.53
N SER A 194 14.53 8.89 -0.32
CA SER A 194 15.11 9.99 0.45
C SER A 194 16.43 10.48 -0.13
N SER A 195 17.26 9.57 -0.68
CA SER A 195 18.55 9.91 -1.30
C SER A 195 18.36 10.74 -2.58
N ARG A 196 17.25 10.53 -3.30
CA ARG A 196 16.88 11.30 -4.49
C ARG A 196 16.21 12.65 -4.20
N GLY A 197 16.03 12.98 -2.92
CA GLY A 197 15.52 14.28 -2.45
C GLY A 197 14.00 14.32 -2.24
N ASN A 198 13.57 15.23 -1.34
CA ASN A 198 12.17 15.36 -0.91
C ASN A 198 11.19 15.60 -2.06
N ARG A 199 11.61 16.32 -3.11
CA ARG A 199 10.77 16.62 -4.27
C ARG A 199 10.40 15.35 -5.04
N PHE A 200 11.37 14.46 -5.29
CA PHE A 200 11.12 13.20 -5.99
C PHE A 200 10.16 12.29 -5.21
N ARG A 201 10.32 12.24 -3.88
CA ARG A 201 9.40 11.48 -3.01
C ARG A 201 7.96 11.96 -3.14
N SER A 202 7.73 13.27 -3.12
CA SER A 202 6.38 13.84 -3.31
C SER A 202 5.81 13.50 -4.69
N TRP A 203 6.62 13.56 -5.75
CA TRP A 203 6.21 13.16 -7.10
C TRP A 203 5.83 11.68 -7.18
N ALA A 204 6.63 10.78 -6.60
CA ALA A 204 6.33 9.36 -6.60
C ALA A 204 5.03 9.03 -5.86
N ILE A 205 4.79 9.67 -4.71
CA ILE A 205 3.53 9.52 -3.97
C ILE A 205 2.36 10.07 -4.79
N LEU A 206 2.54 11.23 -5.44
CA LEU A 206 1.52 11.83 -6.29
C LEU A 206 1.14 10.90 -7.45
N ILE A 207 2.11 10.33 -8.17
CA ILE A 207 1.85 9.39 -9.27
C ILE A 207 1.05 8.17 -8.77
N VAL A 208 1.41 7.60 -7.62
CA VAL A 208 0.68 6.44 -7.06
C VAL A 208 -0.76 6.82 -6.71
N VAL A 209 -0.98 7.98 -6.10
CA VAL A 209 -2.31 8.48 -5.76
C VAL A 209 -3.13 8.73 -7.03
N GLU A 210 -2.55 9.36 -8.05
CA GLU A 210 -3.20 9.65 -9.33
C GLU A 210 -3.58 8.35 -10.06
N LEU A 211 -2.72 7.33 -10.05
CA LEU A 211 -3.06 6.02 -10.63
C LEU A 211 -4.25 5.35 -9.93
N ILE A 212 -4.33 5.46 -8.61
CA ILE A 212 -5.46 4.94 -7.82
C ILE A 212 -6.74 5.71 -8.17
N VAL A 213 -6.69 7.04 -8.15
CA VAL A 213 -7.83 7.91 -8.47
C VAL A 213 -8.31 7.68 -9.91
N MET A 214 -7.39 7.59 -10.86
CA MET A 214 -7.68 7.30 -12.27
C MET A 214 -8.36 5.95 -12.43
N GLY A 215 -7.80 4.89 -11.83
CA GLY A 215 -8.36 3.54 -11.90
C GLY A 215 -9.75 3.44 -11.28
N SER A 216 -9.94 4.03 -10.09
CA SER A 216 -11.25 4.07 -9.43
C SER A 216 -12.28 4.87 -10.24
N SER A 217 -11.86 6.01 -10.81
CA SER A 217 -12.74 6.86 -11.61
C SER A 217 -13.13 6.22 -12.94
N ALA A 218 -12.20 5.52 -13.59
CA ALA A 218 -12.47 4.79 -14.83
C ALA A 218 -13.50 3.67 -14.60
N SER A 219 -13.35 2.88 -13.52
CA SER A 219 -14.32 1.84 -13.16
C SER A 219 -15.70 2.43 -12.83
N CYS A 220 -15.75 3.57 -12.15
CA CYS A 220 -16.99 4.27 -11.86
C CYS A 220 -17.67 4.85 -13.12
N TYR A 221 -16.87 5.31 -14.08
CA TYR A 221 -17.36 5.83 -15.35
C TYR A 221 -18.00 4.70 -16.16
N ASP A 222 -17.29 3.60 -16.34
CA ASP A 222 -17.74 2.44 -17.11
C ASP A 222 -19.05 1.86 -16.54
N ALA A 223 -19.14 1.71 -15.21
CA ALA A 223 -20.30 1.10 -14.57
C ALA A 223 -21.59 1.93 -14.56
N LYS A 224 -21.55 3.24 -14.84
CA LYS A 224 -22.72 4.14 -14.69
C LYS A 224 -22.97 5.07 -15.86
N CYS A 225 -21.98 5.33 -16.70
CA CYS A 225 -22.09 6.31 -17.77
C CYS A 225 -22.35 5.66 -19.13
N ASP A 226 -22.11 4.36 -19.28
CA ASP A 226 -22.34 3.65 -20.54
C ASP A 226 -23.83 3.29 -20.75
N GLU A 227 -24.54 2.88 -19.69
CA GLU A 227 -25.99 2.57 -19.76
C GLU A 227 -26.89 3.80 -19.99
N LEU A 228 -26.36 5.01 -19.76
CA LEU A 228 -27.16 6.23 -19.66
C LEU A 228 -27.21 7.08 -20.93
N TYR A 229 -26.76 6.54 -22.06
CA TYR A 229 -26.88 7.20 -23.36
C TYR A 229 -28.35 7.44 -23.77
N ASN A 230 -29.30 6.67 -23.22
CA ASN A 230 -30.72 6.75 -23.56
C ASN A 230 -31.61 7.46 -22.51
N ASP A 231 -31.09 7.79 -21.33
CA ASP A 231 -31.92 8.36 -20.25
C ASP A 231 -31.40 9.71 -19.75
N ILE A 232 -32.31 10.63 -19.46
CA ILE A 232 -32.00 12.03 -19.22
C ILE A 232 -31.42 12.19 -17.80
N ARG A 233 -30.08 12.05 -17.68
CA ARG A 233 -29.15 12.47 -16.59
C ARG A 233 -28.77 11.39 -15.55
N PRO A 234 -27.45 11.19 -15.37
CA PRO A 234 -26.73 11.84 -14.27
C PRO A 234 -25.42 12.51 -14.74
N VAL A 235 -25.54 13.58 -15.53
CA VAL A 235 -24.40 14.32 -16.13
C VAL A 235 -23.35 14.73 -15.09
N LYS A 236 -23.76 15.04 -13.85
CA LYS A 236 -22.85 15.50 -12.80
C LYS A 236 -21.91 14.41 -12.27
N TYR A 237 -22.36 13.15 -12.17
CA TYR A 237 -21.54 12.05 -11.66
C TYR A 237 -20.50 11.64 -12.71
N CYS A 238 -20.94 11.44 -13.95
CA CYS A 238 -20.07 11.10 -15.07
C CYS A 238 -19.00 12.16 -15.34
N ARG A 239 -19.35 13.44 -15.22
CA ARG A 239 -18.38 14.54 -15.36
C ARG A 239 -17.30 14.51 -14.27
N ARG A 240 -17.64 14.12 -13.03
CA ARG A 240 -16.66 13.96 -11.95
C ARG A 240 -15.74 12.76 -12.18
N ALA A 241 -16.29 11.63 -12.61
CA ALA A 241 -15.49 10.45 -12.96
C ALA A 241 -14.56 10.73 -14.15
N ALA A 242 -15.05 11.36 -15.22
CA ALA A 242 -14.23 11.78 -16.35
C ALA A 242 -13.14 12.78 -15.93
N PHE A 243 -13.45 13.71 -15.02
CA PHE A 243 -12.47 14.63 -14.46
C PHE A 243 -11.39 13.88 -13.67
N GLY A 244 -11.76 12.89 -12.84
CA GLY A 244 -10.80 12.07 -12.10
C GLY A 244 -9.85 11.29 -13.00
N VAL A 245 -10.35 10.71 -14.11
CA VAL A 245 -9.51 10.06 -15.13
C VAL A 245 -8.56 11.08 -15.78
N SER A 246 -9.09 12.23 -16.19
CA SER A 246 -8.31 13.28 -16.87
C SER A 246 -7.23 13.87 -15.97
N ALA A 247 -7.55 14.14 -14.70
CA ALA A 247 -6.60 14.62 -13.70
C ALA A 247 -5.48 13.60 -13.49
N GLY A 248 -5.82 12.31 -13.40
CA GLY A 248 -4.84 11.24 -13.31
C GLY A 248 -3.88 11.18 -14.50
N CYS A 249 -4.40 11.31 -15.73
CA CYS A 249 -3.57 11.37 -16.92
C CYS A 249 -2.62 12.58 -16.92
N ILE A 250 -3.11 13.76 -16.55
CA ILE A 250 -2.28 14.98 -16.47
C ILE A 250 -1.21 14.83 -15.39
N GLY A 251 -1.57 14.32 -14.21
CA GLY A 251 -0.66 14.09 -13.09
C GLY A 251 0.42 13.06 -13.38
N CYS A 252 0.20 12.13 -14.31
CA CYS A 252 1.22 11.17 -14.76
C CYS A 252 2.24 11.77 -15.74
N VAL A 253 1.91 12.89 -16.42
CA VAL A 253 2.77 13.55 -17.42
C VAL A 253 3.54 14.74 -16.83
N ALA A 254 2.97 15.39 -15.82
CA ALA A 254 3.59 16.51 -15.10
C ALA A 254 4.81 16.07 -14.28
#